data_AF-A0A977NMH1-F1
#
_entry.id   AF-A0A977NMH1-F1
#
_cell.length_a   1.000
_cell.length_b   1.000
_cell.length_c   1.000
_cell.angle_alpha   90.00
_cell.angle_beta   90.00
_cell.angle_gamma   90.00
#
_symmetry.space_group_name_H-M   'P 1'
#
loop_
_entity.id
_entity.type
_entity.pdbx_description
1 polymer ?
#
loop_
_entity_poly.entity_id
_entity_poly.type
_entity_poly.pdbx_seq_one_letter_code
_entity_poly.pdbx_strand_id
1 'polypeptide(L)'
;MHERGTLDPTSVRDKLLATIAVATVITTLLIVFSGDGSRPFFSNWTINAAAGAALGMALVVSLRQGAGGLYGKTTAAFAAGLALWFAAELLWTYYELGVGIQVPYPSLADALWIAGYGPMAYHLLKTCRFFAAGNKALAAAVAATSAFVAYTCMVVIGASAEGGGEEPLALALGLAYVVLDGLLLAPAILLLANFLRGKLTSTPWALLSASLAIFAVADVGFAYYTAAGLDSLIWHWNPLYGASYIIMAATLFWHNRFFIFDKSRAKKIWQQDNR
;
A
#
# COMPACT_ATOMS: atom_id res chain seq x y z
N MET A 1 -15.62 -9.15 39.29
CA MET A 1 -15.25 -8.14 38.28
C MET A 1 -14.29 -8.79 37.31
N HIS A 2 -14.81 -9.42 36.26
CA HIS A 2 -14.01 -10.06 35.22
C HIS A 2 -14.20 -9.24 33.95
N GLU A 3 -13.17 -8.54 33.50
CA GLU A 3 -13.13 -7.92 32.18
C GLU A 3 -13.21 -9.01 31.11
N ARG A 4 -14.42 -9.36 30.68
CA ARG A 4 -14.66 -10.22 29.52
C ARG A 4 -15.75 -9.59 28.68
N GLY A 5 -15.34 -8.67 27.80
CA GLY A 5 -16.24 -8.02 26.85
C GLY A 5 -15.57 -6.97 25.97
N THR A 6 -14.49 -6.34 26.46
CA THR A 6 -13.67 -5.43 25.66
C THR A 6 -12.64 -6.26 24.87
N LEU A 7 -12.70 -6.19 23.54
CA LEU A 7 -11.70 -6.83 22.69
C LEU A 7 -10.35 -6.13 22.89
N ASP A 8 -9.45 -6.79 23.61
CA ASP A 8 -8.08 -6.37 23.81
C ASP A 8 -7.39 -6.10 22.45
N PRO A 9 -6.98 -4.84 22.18
CA PRO A 9 -6.26 -4.49 20.97
C PRO A 9 -4.99 -5.32 20.76
N THR A 10 -4.33 -5.78 21.83
CA THR A 10 -3.14 -6.64 21.71
C THR A 10 -3.49 -7.96 21.04
N SER A 11 -4.47 -8.70 21.56
CA SER A 11 -4.89 -9.98 20.97
C SER A 11 -5.33 -9.84 19.51
N VAL A 12 -6.05 -8.77 19.16
CA VAL A 12 -6.47 -8.54 17.77
C VAL A 12 -5.28 -8.24 16.87
N ARG A 13 -4.31 -7.45 17.35
CA ARG A 13 -3.10 -7.12 16.59
C ARG A 13 -2.28 -8.37 16.29
N ASP A 14 -2.05 -9.21 17.28
CA ASP A 14 -1.19 -10.39 17.12
C ASP A 14 -1.82 -11.39 16.14
N LYS A 15 -3.15 -11.57 16.18
CA LYS A 15 -3.90 -12.34 15.17
C LYS A 15 -3.81 -11.71 13.78
N LEU A 16 -3.94 -10.38 13.68
CA LEU A 16 -3.86 -9.67 12.41
C LEU A 16 -2.47 -9.80 11.77
N LEU A 17 -1.40 -9.68 12.56
CA LEU A 17 -0.02 -9.88 12.11
C LEU A 17 0.22 -11.31 11.64
N ALA A 18 -0.32 -12.31 12.34
CA ALA A 18 -0.27 -13.70 11.90
C ALA A 18 -1.02 -13.90 10.57
N THR A 19 -2.21 -13.30 10.41
CA THR A 19 -2.96 -13.36 9.15
C THR A 19 -2.19 -12.71 7.99
N ILE A 20 -1.59 -11.54 8.21
CA ILE A 20 -0.74 -10.88 7.21
C ILE A 20 0.40 -11.81 6.81
N ALA A 21 1.15 -12.32 7.79
CA ALA A 21 2.30 -13.19 7.53
C ALA A 21 1.91 -14.44 6.75
N VAL A 22 0.83 -15.12 7.14
CA VAL A 22 0.34 -16.32 6.45
C VAL A 22 -0.12 -15.99 5.03
N ALA A 23 -0.91 -14.92 4.85
CA ALA A 23 -1.38 -14.50 3.53
C ALA A 23 -0.21 -14.17 2.60
N THR A 24 0.75 -13.35 3.06
CA THR A 24 1.95 -12.98 2.30
C THR A 24 2.80 -14.19 1.95
N VAL A 25 2.99 -15.13 2.89
CA VAL A 25 3.74 -16.37 2.61
C VAL A 25 3.02 -17.19 1.55
N ILE A 26 1.71 -17.41 1.68
CA ILE A 26 0.94 -18.19 0.71
C ILE A 26 1.04 -17.55 -0.69
N THR A 27 0.78 -16.25 -0.83
CA THR A 27 0.85 -15.57 -2.14
C THR A 27 2.26 -15.61 -2.72
N THR A 28 3.29 -15.42 -1.89
CA THR A 28 4.70 -15.51 -2.32
C THR A 28 5.04 -16.91 -2.81
N LEU A 29 4.66 -17.95 -2.07
CA LEU A 29 4.93 -19.34 -2.46
C LEU A 29 4.23 -19.70 -3.77
N LEU A 30 2.99 -19.25 -3.97
CA LEU A 30 2.25 -19.45 -5.23
C LEU A 30 2.97 -18.83 -6.43
N ILE A 31 3.61 -17.67 -6.26
CA ILE A 31 4.37 -17.02 -7.34
C ILE A 31 5.72 -17.70 -7.54
N VAL A 32 6.52 -17.83 -6.49
CA VAL A 32 7.92 -18.29 -6.56
C VAL A 32 8.04 -19.73 -7.03
N PHE A 33 7.16 -20.62 -6.55
CA PHE A 33 7.20 -22.03 -6.91
C PHE A 33 6.37 -22.38 -8.16
N SER A 34 5.76 -21.38 -8.81
CA SER A 34 5.11 -21.59 -10.10
C SER A 34 6.14 -21.67 -11.24
N GLY A 35 5.85 -22.51 -12.23
CA GLY A 35 6.64 -22.60 -13.45
C GLY A 35 6.41 -21.38 -14.35
N ASP A 36 7.37 -21.05 -15.21
CA ASP A 36 7.39 -19.82 -16.03
C ASP A 36 6.07 -19.58 -16.79
N GLY A 37 5.49 -20.62 -17.40
CA GLY A 37 4.22 -20.50 -18.13
C GLY A 37 2.99 -20.25 -17.24
N SER A 38 3.06 -20.60 -15.95
CA SER A 38 1.97 -20.40 -14.98
C SER A 38 2.17 -19.20 -14.06
N ARG A 39 3.38 -18.63 -14.02
CA ARG A 39 3.74 -17.54 -13.11
C ARG A 39 2.95 -16.25 -13.34
N PRO A 40 2.66 -15.83 -14.58
CA PRO A 40 1.78 -14.68 -14.81
C PRO A 40 0.40 -14.90 -14.19
N PHE A 41 -0.15 -16.11 -14.28
CA PHE A 41 -1.46 -16.42 -13.67
C PHE A 41 -1.44 -16.22 -12.15
N PHE A 42 -0.47 -16.81 -11.45
CA PHE A 42 -0.40 -16.69 -9.99
C PHE A 42 -0.05 -15.27 -9.53
N SER A 43 0.86 -14.59 -10.24
CA SER A 43 1.22 -13.19 -9.94
C SER A 43 0.01 -12.28 -10.03
N ASN A 44 -0.66 -12.26 -11.17
CA ASN A 44 -1.79 -11.37 -11.43
C ASN A 44 -2.96 -11.63 -10.49
N TRP A 45 -3.37 -12.89 -10.32
CA TRP A 45 -4.55 -13.19 -9.50
C TRP A 45 -4.32 -12.95 -8.00
N THR A 46 -3.11 -13.23 -7.49
CA THR A 46 -2.81 -12.96 -6.08
C THR A 46 -2.72 -11.46 -5.80
N ILE A 47 -2.10 -10.67 -6.69
CA ILE A 47 -2.05 -9.21 -6.56
C ILE A 47 -3.45 -8.61 -6.68
N ASN A 48 -4.25 -8.99 -7.69
CA ASN A 48 -5.63 -8.52 -7.84
C ASN A 48 -6.50 -8.86 -6.62
N ALA A 49 -6.37 -10.06 -6.07
CA ALA A 49 -7.12 -10.45 -4.88
C ALA A 49 -6.74 -9.58 -3.68
N ALA A 50 -5.46 -9.29 -3.50
CA ALA A 50 -4.97 -8.42 -2.44
C ALA A 50 -5.43 -6.96 -2.63
N ALA A 51 -5.27 -6.41 -3.84
CA ALA A 51 -5.69 -5.06 -4.20
C ALA A 51 -7.21 -4.88 -4.06
N GLY A 52 -7.98 -5.86 -4.53
CA GLY A 52 -9.43 -5.91 -4.38
C GLY A 52 -9.88 -5.99 -2.91
N ALA A 53 -9.17 -6.75 -2.08
CA ALA A 53 -9.42 -6.80 -0.63
C ALA A 53 -9.12 -5.44 0.04
N ALA A 54 -8.01 -4.78 -0.34
CA ALA A 54 -7.68 -3.44 0.13
C ALA A 54 -8.75 -2.42 -0.26
N LEU A 55 -9.15 -2.39 -1.54
CA LEU A 55 -10.21 -1.52 -2.04
C LEU A 55 -11.55 -1.80 -1.34
N GLY A 56 -11.96 -3.07 -1.23
CA GLY A 56 -13.19 -3.45 -0.56
C GLY A 56 -13.25 -2.94 0.88
N MET A 57 -12.15 -3.09 1.62
CA MET A 57 -12.04 -2.55 2.97
C MET A 57 -12.03 -1.02 3.00
N ALA A 58 -11.42 -0.36 2.03
CA ALA A 58 -11.40 1.10 1.92
C ALA A 58 -12.80 1.65 1.66
N LEU A 59 -13.57 1.00 0.79
CA LEU A 59 -14.96 1.35 0.52
C LEU A 59 -15.83 1.16 1.78
N VAL A 60 -15.68 0.04 2.49
CA VAL A 60 -16.40 -0.18 3.78
C VAL A 60 -16.07 0.92 4.79
N VAL A 61 -14.79 1.26 4.96
CA VAL A 61 -14.35 2.33 5.86
C VAL A 61 -14.94 3.68 5.44
N SER A 62 -14.83 4.03 4.17
CA SER A 62 -15.31 5.31 3.64
C SER A 62 -16.83 5.45 3.79
N LEU A 63 -17.58 4.41 3.45
CA LEU A 63 -19.04 4.39 3.59
C LEU A 63 -19.49 4.52 5.05
N ARG A 64 -18.80 3.85 5.99
CA ARG A 64 -19.15 3.90 7.41
C ARG A 64 -18.74 5.20 8.09
N GLN A 65 -17.68 5.86 7.63
CA GLN A 65 -17.33 7.19 8.12
C GLN A 65 -18.23 8.29 7.54
N GLY A 66 -18.78 8.08 6.34
CA GLY A 66 -19.48 9.10 5.58
C GLY A 66 -18.53 10.10 4.91
N ALA A 67 -19.04 10.95 4.03
CA ALA A 67 -18.21 11.90 3.26
C ALA A 67 -17.92 13.23 4.00
N GLY A 68 -18.40 13.38 5.23
CA GLY A 68 -18.28 14.60 6.02
C GLY A 68 -16.97 14.72 6.80
N GLY A 69 -16.55 15.96 7.09
CA GLY A 69 -15.39 16.23 7.94
C GLY A 69 -14.05 15.81 7.33
N LEU A 70 -12.99 15.87 8.14
CA LEU A 70 -11.64 15.52 7.69
C LEU A 70 -11.53 14.04 7.34
N TYR A 71 -11.91 13.15 8.27
CA TYR A 71 -11.70 11.72 8.10
C TYR A 71 -12.54 11.13 6.97
N GLY A 72 -13.78 11.61 6.78
CA GLY A 72 -14.61 11.18 5.65
C GLY A 72 -13.98 11.51 4.30
N LYS A 73 -13.46 12.74 4.16
CA LYS A 73 -12.76 13.16 2.93
C LYS A 73 -11.45 12.40 2.71
N THR A 74 -10.64 12.20 3.75
CA THR A 74 -9.36 11.51 3.60
C THR A 74 -9.54 10.01 3.36
N THR A 75 -10.53 9.36 3.97
CA THR A 75 -10.84 7.94 3.71
C THR A 75 -11.45 7.71 2.33
N ALA A 76 -12.29 8.63 1.85
CA ALA A 76 -12.79 8.60 0.47
C ALA A 76 -11.64 8.77 -0.55
N ALA A 77 -10.69 9.68 -0.29
CA ALA A 77 -9.51 9.83 -1.14
C ALA A 77 -8.62 8.57 -1.12
N PHE A 78 -8.45 7.92 0.02
CA PHE A 78 -7.73 6.64 0.09
C PHE A 78 -8.42 5.55 -0.75
N ALA A 79 -9.75 5.43 -0.64
CA ALA A 79 -10.52 4.51 -1.46
C ALA A 79 -10.42 4.83 -2.97
N ALA A 80 -10.42 6.11 -3.35
CA ALA A 80 -10.25 6.53 -4.74
C ALA A 80 -8.85 6.18 -5.29
N GLY A 81 -7.79 6.36 -4.49
CA GLY A 81 -6.43 5.95 -4.87
C GLY A 81 -6.34 4.43 -5.06
N LEU A 82 -6.88 3.65 -4.11
CA LEU A 82 -6.94 2.20 -4.23
C LEU A 82 -7.80 1.72 -5.40
N ALA A 83 -8.84 2.46 -5.78
CA ALA A 83 -9.66 2.12 -6.94
C ALA A 83 -8.89 2.28 -8.24
N LEU A 84 -8.08 3.34 -8.35
CA LEU A 84 -7.20 3.58 -9.50
C LEU A 84 -6.10 2.51 -9.57
N TRP A 85 -5.46 2.21 -8.46
CA TRP A 85 -4.45 1.15 -8.39
C TRP A 85 -5.02 -0.23 -8.71
N PHE A 86 -6.17 -0.58 -8.15
CA PHE A 86 -6.85 -1.84 -8.51
C PHE A 86 -7.24 -1.91 -9.98
N ALA A 87 -7.71 -0.80 -10.58
CA ALA A 87 -7.99 -0.75 -12.01
C ALA A 87 -6.73 -0.94 -12.86
N ALA A 88 -5.58 -0.43 -12.41
CA ALA A 88 -4.29 -0.67 -13.03
C ALA A 88 -3.88 -2.14 -12.96
N GLU A 89 -4.02 -2.80 -11.79
CA GLU A 89 -3.75 -4.24 -11.65
C GLU A 89 -4.61 -5.09 -12.59
N LEU A 90 -5.90 -4.77 -12.70
CA LEU A 90 -6.81 -5.46 -13.61
C LEU A 90 -6.41 -5.24 -15.08
N LEU A 91 -5.94 -4.04 -15.42
CA LEU A 91 -5.51 -3.73 -16.77
C LEU A 91 -4.19 -4.41 -17.14
N TRP A 92 -3.23 -4.46 -16.20
CA TRP A 92 -2.00 -5.24 -16.33
C TRP A 92 -2.33 -6.73 -16.55
N THR A 93 -3.23 -7.27 -15.73
CA THR A 93 -3.72 -8.65 -15.85
C THR A 93 -4.39 -8.91 -17.19
N TYR A 94 -5.16 -7.95 -17.69
CA TYR A 94 -5.81 -8.06 -18.99
C TYR A 94 -4.78 -8.13 -20.12
N TYR A 95 -3.69 -7.35 -20.07
CA TYR A 95 -2.60 -7.45 -21.05
C TYR A 95 -1.93 -8.84 -21.02
N GLU A 96 -1.50 -9.31 -19.84
CA GLU A 96 -0.75 -10.57 -19.73
C GLU A 96 -1.62 -11.81 -19.94
N LEU A 97 -2.82 -11.88 -19.35
CA LEU A 97 -3.66 -13.08 -19.36
C LEU A 97 -4.82 -13.00 -20.35
N GLY A 98 -5.35 -11.81 -20.62
CA GLY A 98 -6.47 -11.62 -21.53
C GLY A 98 -6.03 -11.56 -22.98
N VAL A 99 -5.01 -10.75 -23.27
CA VAL A 99 -4.45 -10.56 -24.61
C VAL A 99 -3.26 -11.49 -24.86
N GLY A 100 -2.52 -11.87 -23.82
CA GLY A 100 -1.37 -12.76 -23.95
C GLY A 100 -0.10 -12.06 -24.45
N ILE A 101 0.04 -10.76 -24.18
CA ILE A 101 1.22 -9.97 -24.59
C ILE A 101 2.02 -9.56 -23.36
N GLN A 102 3.33 -9.35 -23.56
CA GLN A 102 4.12 -8.61 -22.60
C GLN A 102 3.54 -7.18 -22.48
N VAL A 103 3.35 -6.72 -21.25
CA VAL A 103 2.78 -5.39 -21.01
C VAL A 103 3.74 -4.33 -21.58
N PRO A 104 3.28 -3.44 -22.46
CA PRO A 104 4.10 -2.33 -22.93
C PRO A 104 4.52 -1.45 -21.75
N TYR A 105 5.75 -0.95 -21.73
CA TYR A 105 6.17 0.01 -20.72
C TYR A 105 6.71 1.26 -21.39
N PRO A 106 6.11 2.45 -21.15
CA PRO A 106 4.88 2.73 -20.40
C PRO A 106 3.57 2.14 -21.01
N SER A 107 2.57 1.88 -20.16
CA SER A 107 1.21 1.44 -20.52
C SER A 107 0.10 2.37 -20.00
N LEU A 108 -1.15 2.04 -20.34
CA LEU A 108 -2.32 2.64 -19.72
C LEU A 108 -2.49 2.22 -18.23
N ALA A 109 -1.93 1.09 -17.80
CA ALA A 109 -1.92 0.71 -16.38
C ALA A 109 -1.07 1.71 -15.58
N ASP A 110 0.06 2.15 -16.15
CA ASP A 110 0.92 3.16 -15.52
C ASP A 110 0.23 4.49 -15.31
N ALA A 111 -0.57 4.93 -16.28
CA ALA A 111 -1.38 6.14 -16.13
C ALA A 111 -2.34 6.05 -14.93
N LEU A 112 -2.91 4.87 -14.68
CA LEU A 112 -3.81 4.62 -13.55
C LEU A 112 -3.05 4.54 -12.21
N TRP A 113 -1.90 3.85 -12.15
CA TRP A 113 -1.06 3.83 -10.95
C TRP A 113 -0.59 5.24 -10.57
N ILE A 114 -0.04 6.00 -11.52
CA ILE A 114 0.38 7.39 -11.32
C ILE A 114 -0.78 8.27 -10.85
N ALA A 115 -1.96 8.16 -11.48
CA ALA A 115 -3.13 8.91 -11.05
C ALA A 115 -3.54 8.59 -9.60
N GLY A 116 -3.35 7.35 -9.16
CA GLY A 116 -3.67 6.90 -7.80
C GLY A 116 -2.84 7.57 -6.71
N TYR A 117 -1.61 8.02 -7.01
CA TYR A 117 -0.78 8.75 -6.04
C TYR A 117 -1.42 10.06 -5.59
N GLY A 118 -2.20 10.75 -6.44
CA GLY A 118 -2.85 12.01 -6.09
C GLY A 118 -3.81 11.90 -4.90
N PRO A 119 -4.85 11.05 -4.99
CA PRO A 119 -5.75 10.79 -3.86
C PRO A 119 -5.03 10.19 -2.64
N MET A 120 -4.01 9.35 -2.85
CA MET A 120 -3.22 8.76 -1.76
C MET A 120 -2.42 9.82 -0.99
N ALA A 121 -1.76 10.72 -1.71
CA ALA A 121 -1.05 11.86 -1.14
C ALA A 121 -2.03 12.79 -0.43
N TYR A 122 -3.23 13.04 -0.99
CA TYR A 122 -4.25 13.82 -0.30
C TYR A 122 -4.63 13.20 1.06
N HIS A 123 -4.87 11.88 1.10
CA HIS A 123 -5.17 11.17 2.34
C HIS A 123 -4.09 11.39 3.40
N LEU A 124 -2.83 11.13 3.06
CA LEU A 124 -1.70 11.20 3.99
C LEU A 124 -1.38 12.64 4.39
N LEU A 125 -1.25 13.56 3.44
CA LEU A 125 -0.86 14.95 3.70
C LEU A 125 -1.91 15.70 4.51
N LYS A 126 -3.20 15.50 4.22
CA LYS A 126 -4.28 16.14 5.00
C LYS A 126 -4.34 15.59 6.42
N THR A 127 -4.17 14.27 6.59
CA THR A 127 -4.15 13.65 7.92
C THR A 127 -2.93 14.09 8.71
N CYS A 128 -1.76 14.12 8.06
CA CYS A 128 -0.51 14.61 8.63
C CYS A 128 -0.60 16.08 9.06
N ARG A 129 -1.16 16.97 8.22
CA ARG A 129 -1.34 18.39 8.56
C ARG A 129 -2.22 18.60 9.80
N PHE A 130 -3.18 17.71 10.04
CA PHE A 130 -4.06 17.79 11.20
C PHE A 130 -3.36 17.31 12.48
N PHE A 131 -2.55 16.27 12.42
CA PHE A 131 -1.95 15.63 13.61
C PHE A 131 -0.51 16.01 13.92
N ALA A 132 0.25 16.52 12.94
CA ALA A 132 1.71 16.57 13.00
C ALA A 132 2.31 17.94 12.65
N ALA A 133 1.52 19.02 12.68
CA ALA A 133 1.99 20.35 12.32
C ALA A 133 3.14 20.83 13.22
N GLY A 134 4.24 21.32 12.63
CA GLY A 134 5.36 21.95 13.36
C GLY A 134 6.37 20.98 13.99
N ASN A 135 6.33 19.69 13.68
CA ASN A 135 7.20 18.69 14.29
C ASN A 135 8.59 18.62 13.62
N LYS A 136 9.69 18.69 14.39
CA LYS A 136 11.06 18.48 13.92
C LYS A 136 11.25 17.10 13.24
N ALA A 137 10.42 16.11 13.60
CA ALA A 137 10.38 14.82 12.95
C ALA A 137 9.94 14.89 11.48
N LEU A 138 9.21 15.93 11.06
CA LEU A 138 8.88 16.15 9.64
C LEU A 138 10.13 16.42 8.83
N ALA A 139 11.02 17.29 9.31
CA ALA A 139 12.27 17.61 8.63
C ALA A 139 13.15 16.36 8.50
N ALA A 140 13.22 15.54 9.55
CA ALA A 140 13.94 14.27 9.52
C ALA A 140 13.31 13.26 8.54
N ALA A 141 11.98 13.12 8.53
CA ALA A 141 11.28 12.24 7.61
C ALA A 141 11.49 12.67 6.15
N VAL A 142 11.33 13.95 5.84
CA VAL A 142 11.57 14.51 4.51
C VAL A 142 13.02 14.33 4.10
N ALA A 143 13.99 14.62 4.98
CA ALA A 143 15.40 14.43 4.66
C ALA A 143 15.73 12.95 4.38
N ALA A 144 15.21 12.02 5.19
CA ALA A 144 15.41 10.59 5.00
C ALA A 144 14.80 10.10 3.67
N THR A 145 13.56 10.50 3.36
CA THR A 145 12.91 10.11 2.10
C THR A 145 13.58 10.76 0.89
N SER A 146 14.03 12.02 1.00
CA SER A 146 14.75 12.68 -0.10
C SER A 146 16.12 12.02 -0.35
N ALA A 147 16.83 11.60 0.71
CA ALA A 147 18.07 10.85 0.56
C ALA A 147 17.84 9.48 -0.08
N PHE A 148 16.78 8.77 0.34
CA PHE A 148 16.36 7.51 -0.28
C PHE A 148 16.03 7.69 -1.77
N VAL A 149 15.21 8.68 -2.13
CA VAL A 149 14.86 9.00 -3.52
C VAL A 149 16.10 9.38 -4.33
N ALA A 150 16.97 10.25 -3.81
CA ALA A 150 18.17 10.66 -4.53
C ALA A 150 19.10 9.47 -4.80
N TYR A 151 19.32 8.61 -3.81
CA TYR A 151 20.14 7.41 -3.95
C TYR A 151 19.54 6.44 -4.97
N THR A 152 18.25 6.15 -4.87
CA THR A 152 17.58 5.19 -5.76
C THR A 152 17.48 5.71 -7.20
N CYS A 153 17.20 7.00 -7.40
CA CYS A 153 17.27 7.63 -8.73
C CYS A 153 18.69 7.51 -9.33
N MET A 154 19.74 7.74 -8.54
CA MET A 154 21.12 7.57 -9.01
C MET A 154 21.41 6.12 -9.44
N VAL A 155 20.95 5.14 -8.66
CA VAL A 155 21.10 3.71 -8.98
C VAL A 155 20.36 3.34 -10.27
N VAL A 156 19.11 3.79 -10.44
CA VAL A 156 18.31 3.52 -11.65
C VAL A 156 18.92 4.18 -12.90
N ILE A 157 19.37 5.45 -12.79
CA ILE A 157 20.05 6.14 -13.89
C ILE A 157 21.35 5.43 -14.27
N GLY A 158 22.13 4.99 -13.28
CA GLY A 158 23.35 4.21 -13.51
C GLY A 158 23.07 2.90 -14.23
N ALA A 159 22.05 2.16 -13.78
CA ALA A 159 21.61 0.92 -14.42
C ALA A 159 21.19 1.15 -15.88
N SER A 160 20.45 2.22 -16.15
CA SER A 160 20.05 2.62 -17.50
C SER A 160 21.26 2.87 -18.40
N ALA A 161 22.25 3.60 -17.90
CA ALA A 161 23.48 3.88 -18.64
C ALA A 161 24.30 2.62 -18.96
N GLU A 162 24.38 1.68 -18.01
CA GLU A 162 25.07 0.39 -18.19
C GLU A 162 24.29 -0.58 -19.09
N GLY A 163 22.96 -0.55 -19.04
CA GLY A 163 22.04 -1.40 -19.80
C GLY A 163 21.85 -1.01 -21.27
N GLY A 164 22.59 0.00 -21.75
CA GLY A 164 22.51 0.46 -23.15
C GLY A 164 21.55 1.64 -23.39
N GLY A 165 21.02 2.22 -22.33
CA GLY A 165 20.11 3.38 -22.37
C GLY A 165 18.66 2.96 -22.52
N GLU A 166 17.87 3.17 -21.47
CA GLU A 166 16.42 3.03 -21.53
C GLU A 166 15.79 4.17 -22.33
N GLU A 167 14.62 3.92 -22.94
CA GLU A 167 13.86 4.96 -23.62
C GLU A 167 13.52 6.11 -22.63
N PRO A 168 13.64 7.39 -23.04
CA PRO A 168 13.54 8.51 -22.10
C PRO A 168 12.23 8.60 -21.32
N LEU A 169 11.10 8.25 -21.93
CA LEU A 169 9.80 8.27 -21.25
C LEU A 169 9.68 7.11 -20.25
N ALA A 170 10.15 5.91 -20.59
CA ALA A 170 10.23 4.76 -19.69
C ALA A 170 11.09 5.04 -18.45
N LEU A 171 12.28 5.63 -18.66
CA LEU A 171 13.16 6.06 -17.56
C LEU A 171 12.51 7.16 -16.71
N ALA A 172 11.91 8.18 -17.35
CA ALA A 172 11.25 9.27 -16.62
C ALA A 172 10.09 8.74 -15.76
N LEU A 173 9.33 7.77 -16.26
CA LEU A 173 8.25 7.13 -15.53
C LEU A 173 8.78 6.28 -14.36
N GLY A 174 9.85 5.51 -14.56
CA GLY A 174 10.47 4.72 -13.51
C GLY A 174 10.95 5.60 -12.35
N LEU A 175 11.59 6.74 -12.68
CA LEU A 175 11.98 7.74 -11.70
C LEU A 175 10.77 8.43 -11.04
N ALA A 176 9.67 8.61 -11.77
CA ALA A 176 8.45 9.20 -11.22
C ALA A 176 7.86 8.33 -10.11
N TYR A 177 7.81 7.00 -10.28
CA TYR A 177 7.36 6.08 -9.22
C TYR A 177 8.19 6.24 -7.94
N VAL A 178 9.52 6.17 -8.07
CA VAL A 178 10.46 6.34 -6.94
C VAL A 178 10.23 7.67 -6.19
N VAL A 179 10.06 8.77 -6.92
CA VAL A 179 9.82 10.10 -6.34
C VAL A 179 8.45 10.16 -5.65
N LEU A 180 7.41 9.62 -6.28
CA LEU A 180 6.06 9.61 -5.76
C LEU A 180 5.92 8.71 -4.52
N ASP A 181 6.67 7.62 -4.44
CA ASP A 181 6.77 6.80 -3.24
C ASP A 181 7.40 7.56 -2.07
N GLY A 182 8.49 8.29 -2.34
CA GLY A 182 9.10 9.18 -1.36
C GLY A 182 8.09 10.22 -0.82
N LEU A 183 7.24 10.75 -1.70
CA LEU A 183 6.16 11.68 -1.32
C LEU A 183 5.12 11.05 -0.38
N LEU A 184 4.78 9.77 -0.56
CA LEU A 184 3.86 9.06 0.33
C LEU A 184 4.54 8.60 1.64
N LEU A 185 5.79 8.16 1.56
CA LEU A 185 6.55 7.65 2.71
C LEU A 185 6.79 8.71 3.78
N ALA A 186 7.11 9.95 3.39
CA ALA A 186 7.43 11.02 4.32
C ALA A 186 6.28 11.32 5.31
N PRO A 187 5.03 11.60 4.88
CA PRO A 187 3.91 11.80 5.79
C PRO A 187 3.51 10.51 6.53
N ALA A 188 3.67 9.32 5.94
CA ALA A 188 3.37 8.06 6.61
C ALA A 188 4.31 7.81 7.81
N ILE A 189 5.62 7.98 7.63
CA ILE A 189 6.63 7.88 8.69
C ILE A 189 6.36 8.91 9.78
N LEU A 190 6.01 10.14 9.40
CA LEU A 190 5.68 11.17 10.38
C LEU A 190 4.42 10.85 11.18
N LEU A 191 3.36 10.33 10.53
CA LEU A 191 2.16 9.88 11.21
C LEU A 191 2.49 8.76 12.21
N LEU A 192 3.27 7.77 11.79
CA LEU A 192 3.77 6.72 12.68
C LEU A 192 4.52 7.31 13.88
N ALA A 193 5.46 8.24 13.65
CA ALA A 193 6.24 8.88 14.70
C ALA A 193 5.38 9.61 15.75
N ASN A 194 4.28 10.24 15.33
CA ASN A 194 3.36 10.92 16.26
C ASN A 194 2.46 9.96 17.04
N PHE A 195 2.19 8.76 16.51
CA PHE A 195 1.31 7.78 17.12
C PHE A 195 2.05 6.58 17.76
N LEU A 196 3.37 6.66 17.96
CA LEU A 196 4.18 5.58 18.54
C LEU A 196 3.71 5.10 19.92
N ARG A 197 2.99 5.93 20.67
CA ARG A 197 2.51 5.61 22.02
C ARG A 197 1.21 4.81 21.95
N GLY A 198 1.28 3.54 22.37
CA GLY A 198 0.11 2.67 22.53
C GLY A 198 -0.26 1.88 21.27
N LYS A 199 -0.54 0.58 21.43
CA LYS A 199 -0.83 -0.34 20.31
C LYS A 199 -2.09 0.04 19.53
N LEU A 200 -3.08 0.65 20.17
CA LEU A 200 -4.35 1.00 19.53
C LEU A 200 -4.16 2.00 18.38
N THR A 201 -3.42 3.07 18.66
CA THR A 201 -3.18 4.21 17.78
C THR A 201 -1.99 3.99 16.86
N SER A 202 -0.95 3.27 17.29
CA SER A 202 0.25 3.05 16.47
C SER A 202 0.05 2.02 15.36
N THR A 203 -0.76 0.98 15.59
CA THR A 203 -0.90 -0.15 14.66
C THR A 203 -1.28 0.23 13.22
N PRO A 204 -2.33 1.03 12.94
CA PRO A 204 -2.71 1.31 11.55
C PRO A 204 -1.63 2.14 10.83
N TRP A 205 -0.96 3.07 11.53
CA TRP A 205 0.11 3.86 10.94
C TRP A 205 1.39 3.05 10.75
N ALA A 206 1.67 2.10 11.65
CA ALA A 206 2.79 1.18 11.47
C ALA A 206 2.57 0.27 10.26
N LEU A 207 1.37 -0.29 10.11
CA LEU A 207 1.01 -1.12 8.96
C LEU A 207 1.01 -0.30 7.66
N LEU A 208 0.39 0.88 7.63
CA LEU A 208 0.37 1.72 6.43
C LEU A 208 1.78 2.15 5.99
N SER A 209 2.62 2.58 6.93
CA SER A 209 4.01 2.94 6.64
C SER A 209 4.83 1.74 6.15
N ALA A 210 4.65 0.56 6.76
CA ALA A 210 5.30 -0.66 6.30
C ALA A 210 4.84 -1.04 4.89
N SER A 211 3.54 -0.95 4.61
CA SER A 211 2.99 -1.20 3.27
C SER A 211 3.59 -0.27 2.23
N LEU A 212 3.64 1.04 2.48
CA LEU A 212 4.19 2.01 1.53
C LEU A 212 5.69 1.82 1.34
N ALA A 213 6.42 1.42 2.38
CA ALA A 213 7.84 1.13 2.27
C ALA A 213 8.11 -0.12 1.42
N ILE A 214 7.30 -1.18 1.58
CA ILE A 214 7.41 -2.39 0.75
C ILE A 214 7.05 -2.07 -0.70
N PHE A 215 6.01 -1.27 -0.93
CA PHE A 215 5.60 -0.81 -2.27
C PHE A 215 6.74 -0.03 -2.94
N ALA A 216 7.36 0.92 -2.22
CA ALA A 216 8.50 1.69 -2.72
C ALA A 216 9.71 0.83 -3.08
N VAL A 217 9.98 -0.21 -2.29
CA VAL A 217 11.07 -1.16 -2.60
C VAL A 217 10.75 -1.96 -3.87
N ALA A 218 9.48 -2.34 -4.07
CA ALA A 218 9.03 -3.02 -5.27
C ALA A 218 9.21 -2.13 -6.51
N ASP A 219 8.81 -0.85 -6.44
CA ASP A 219 8.94 0.11 -7.54
C ASP A 219 10.39 0.45 -7.87
N VAL A 220 11.26 0.59 -6.85
CA VAL A 220 12.71 0.74 -7.07
C VAL A 220 13.28 -0.48 -7.78
N GLY A 221 12.86 -1.68 -7.36
CA GLY A 221 13.28 -2.93 -7.97
C GLY A 221 12.81 -3.09 -9.41
N PHE A 222 11.55 -2.75 -9.68
CA PHE A 222 10.96 -2.70 -11.01
C PHE A 222 11.74 -1.72 -11.90
N ALA A 223 11.89 -0.47 -11.47
CA ALA A 223 12.59 0.55 -12.23
C ALA A 223 14.05 0.16 -12.52
N TYR A 224 14.73 -0.45 -11.54
CA TYR A 224 16.09 -0.95 -11.74
C TYR A 224 16.15 -2.10 -12.76
N TYR A 225 15.24 -3.08 -12.70
CA TYR A 225 15.23 -4.19 -13.66
C TYR A 225 14.89 -3.72 -15.08
N THR A 226 13.92 -2.82 -15.24
CA THR A 226 13.61 -2.25 -16.55
C THR A 226 14.80 -1.45 -17.11
N ALA A 227 15.40 -0.58 -16.29
CA ALA A 227 16.58 0.20 -16.69
C ALA A 227 17.78 -0.68 -17.06
N ALA A 228 17.96 -1.82 -16.37
CA ALA A 228 19.03 -2.77 -16.65
C ALA A 228 18.73 -3.75 -17.79
N GLY A 229 17.56 -3.68 -18.44
CA GLY A 229 17.15 -4.62 -19.48
C GLY A 229 16.86 -6.05 -18.97
N LEU A 230 16.45 -6.18 -17.71
CA LEU A 230 16.18 -7.43 -17.02
C LEU A 230 14.68 -7.76 -16.95
N ASP A 231 13.93 -7.46 -18.02
CA ASP A 231 12.46 -7.54 -18.06
C ASP A 231 11.91 -8.92 -17.64
N SER A 232 12.60 -10.00 -18.05
CA SER A 232 12.22 -11.38 -17.69
C SER A 232 12.25 -11.67 -16.19
N LEU A 233 12.91 -10.81 -15.39
CA LEU A 233 13.05 -10.93 -13.95
C LEU A 233 12.12 -9.98 -13.19
N ILE A 234 11.32 -9.14 -13.86
CA ILE A 234 10.42 -8.18 -13.18
C ILE A 234 9.51 -8.85 -12.15
N TRP A 235 9.10 -10.10 -12.40
CA TRP A 235 8.23 -10.86 -11.51
C TRP A 235 8.79 -11.05 -10.09
N HIS A 236 10.10 -10.90 -9.86
CA HIS A 236 10.70 -10.99 -8.51
C HIS A 236 10.11 -9.97 -7.55
N TRP A 237 9.56 -8.88 -8.06
CA TRP A 237 8.96 -7.80 -7.26
C TRP A 237 7.46 -8.00 -7.00
N ASN A 238 6.79 -8.88 -7.76
CA ASN A 238 5.35 -9.19 -7.63
C ASN A 238 4.93 -9.59 -6.20
N PRO A 239 5.69 -10.43 -5.46
CA PRO A 239 5.35 -10.74 -4.08
C PRO A 239 5.26 -9.51 -3.16
N LEU A 240 6.07 -8.48 -3.41
CA LEU A 240 6.09 -7.25 -2.60
C LEU A 240 4.88 -6.37 -2.86
N TYR A 241 4.43 -6.25 -4.11
CA TYR A 241 3.17 -5.57 -4.44
C TYR A 241 1.98 -6.26 -3.74
N GLY A 242 1.89 -7.59 -3.85
CA GLY A 242 0.86 -8.38 -3.17
C GLY A 242 0.88 -8.21 -1.65
N ALA A 243 2.07 -8.28 -1.03
CA ALA A 243 2.24 -8.08 0.41
C ALA A 243 1.79 -6.68 0.85
N SER A 244 2.10 -5.65 0.08
CA SER A 244 1.71 -4.28 0.36
C SER A 244 0.19 -4.13 0.40
N TYR A 245 -0.52 -4.61 -0.62
CA TYR A 245 -1.98 -4.56 -0.63
C TYR A 245 -2.62 -5.36 0.53
N ILE A 246 -2.06 -6.53 0.90
CA ILE A 246 -2.50 -7.29 2.08
C ILE A 246 -2.39 -6.45 3.36
N ILE A 247 -1.27 -5.73 3.53
CA ILE A 247 -1.03 -4.86 4.69
C ILE A 247 -1.95 -3.63 4.66
N MET A 248 -2.25 -3.06 3.47
CA MET A 248 -3.24 -1.98 3.34
C MET A 248 -4.65 -2.46 3.75
N ALA A 249 -5.06 -3.65 3.30
CA ALA A 249 -6.33 -4.25 3.73
C ALA A 249 -6.39 -4.43 5.25
N ALA A 250 -5.30 -4.90 5.87
CA ALA A 250 -5.18 -5.04 7.31
C ALA A 250 -5.23 -3.70 8.06
N THR A 251 -4.58 -2.66 7.52
CA THR A 251 -4.65 -1.28 8.02
C THR A 251 -6.10 -0.80 8.08
N LEU A 252 -6.84 -0.99 6.99
CA LEU A 252 -8.24 -0.56 6.87
C LEU A 252 -9.17 -1.41 7.74
N PHE A 253 -8.89 -2.70 7.89
CA PHE A 253 -9.58 -3.57 8.86
C PHE A 253 -9.42 -3.05 10.28
N TRP A 254 -8.18 -2.72 10.69
CA TRP A 254 -7.93 -2.15 12.01
C TRP A 254 -8.72 -0.86 12.21
N HIS A 255 -8.69 0.03 11.20
CA HIS A 255 -9.40 1.30 11.26
C HIS A 255 -10.90 1.14 11.41
N ASN A 256 -11.50 0.27 10.59
CA ASN A 256 -12.90 -0.10 10.65
C ASN A 256 -13.31 -0.70 12.00
N ARG A 257 -12.39 -1.42 12.64
CA ARG A 257 -12.66 -2.19 13.86
C ARG A 257 -12.62 -1.37 15.14
N PHE A 258 -11.77 -0.34 15.18
CA PHE A 258 -11.44 0.41 16.40
C PHE A 258 -11.74 1.90 16.32
N PHE A 259 -11.70 2.52 15.14
CA PHE A 259 -11.87 3.97 14.98
C PHE A 259 -13.22 4.39 14.38
N ILE A 260 -14.09 3.43 14.05
CA ILE A 260 -15.45 3.69 13.58
C ILE A 260 -16.45 3.20 14.64
N PHE A 261 -17.35 4.09 15.06
CA PHE A 261 -18.42 3.75 16.01
C PHE A 261 -19.45 2.82 15.37
N ASP A 262 -19.89 1.83 16.14
CA ASP A 262 -20.85 0.81 15.69
C ASP A 262 -21.99 0.69 16.71
N LYS A 263 -23.16 1.24 16.35
CA LYS A 263 -24.37 1.23 17.20
C LYS A 263 -24.82 -0.19 17.55
N SER A 264 -24.75 -1.13 16.61
CA SER A 264 -25.16 -2.52 16.80
C SER A 264 -24.23 -3.24 17.77
N ARG A 265 -22.93 -3.01 17.65
CA ARG A 265 -21.93 -3.53 18.59
C ARG A 265 -22.11 -2.91 19.99
N ALA A 266 -22.31 -1.60 20.08
CA ALA A 266 -22.56 -0.92 21.35
C ALA A 266 -23.83 -1.47 22.04
N LYS A 267 -24.90 -1.69 21.27
CA LYS A 267 -26.14 -2.32 21.76
C LYS A 267 -25.92 -3.75 22.26
N LYS A 268 -25.16 -4.57 21.53
CA LYS A 268 -24.85 -5.95 21.94
C LYS A 268 -24.03 -6.00 23.24
N ILE A 269 -23.02 -5.14 23.37
CA ILE A 269 -22.21 -5.05 24.60
C ILE A 269 -23.10 -4.63 25.77
N TRP A 270 -23.92 -3.59 25.59
CA TRP A 270 -24.88 -3.18 26.61
C TRP A 270 -25.85 -4.31 27.01
N GLN A 271 -26.36 -5.07 26.04
CA GLN A 271 -27.23 -6.23 26.32
C GLN A 271 -26.52 -7.37 27.06
N GLN A 272 -25.19 -7.50 26.93
CA GLN A 272 -24.41 -8.51 27.63
C GLN A 272 -24.09 -8.07 29.07
N ASP A 273 -23.80 -6.78 29.27
CA ASP A 273 -23.47 -6.22 30.58
C ASP A 273 -24.69 -6.03 31.49
N ASN A 274 -25.90 -6.03 30.91
CA ASN A 274 -27.17 -5.80 31.62
C ASN A 274 -28.11 -7.03 31.58
N ARG A 275 -27.55 -8.24 31.45
CA ARG A 275 -28.23 -9.53 31.62
C ARG A 275 -27.77 -10.18 32.91
#